data_AF-A0A2N5A8P2-F1
#
_entry.id   AF-A0A2N5A8P2-F1
#
_cell.length_a   1.000
_cell.length_b   1.000
_cell.length_c   1.000
_cell.angle_alpha   90.00
_cell.angle_beta   90.00
_cell.angle_gamma   90.00
#
_symmetry.space_group_name_H-M   'P 1'
#
loop_
_entity.id
_entity.type
_entity.pdbx_description
1 polymer ?
#
loop_
_entity_poly.entity_id
_entity_poly.type
_entity_poly.pdbx_seq_one_letter_code
_entity_poly.pdbx_strand_id
1 'polypeptide(L)'
;VIEKFRASGFEPEGYTLYAYASIQAIAAAWNAVGTDNAKASDWLKSHDVETVMGKKAWDGKGDLKVSDYVVYQWDDKGKYHQL
;
A
#
# COMPACT_ATOMS: atom_id res chain seq x y z
N VAL A 1 7.78 1.71 -10.23
CA VAL A 1 6.29 1.72 -10.28
C VAL A 1 5.78 3.11 -10.66
N ILE A 2 6.14 4.15 -9.91
CA ILE A 2 5.75 5.54 -10.19
C ILE A 2 6.08 5.98 -11.62
N GLU A 3 7.33 5.76 -12.07
CA GLU A 3 7.75 6.10 -13.44
C GLU A 3 6.92 5.41 -14.52
N LYS A 4 6.46 4.17 -14.28
CA LYS A 4 5.62 3.44 -15.24
C LYS A 4 4.23 4.06 -15.36
N PHE A 5 3.62 4.47 -14.23
CA PHE A 5 2.35 5.19 -14.25
C PHE A 5 2.48 6.51 -15.02
N ARG A 6 3.53 7.28 -14.73
CA ARG A 6 3.80 8.56 -15.41
C ARG A 6 4.05 8.38 -16.90
N ALA A 7 4.78 7.33 -17.29
CA ALA A 7 4.99 6.99 -18.70
C ALA A 7 3.68 6.62 -19.43
N SER A 8 2.66 6.13 -18.70
CA SER A 8 1.31 5.91 -19.25
C SER A 8 0.40 7.14 -19.22
N GLY A 9 0.92 8.32 -18.84
CA GLY A 9 0.14 9.55 -18.75
C GLY A 9 -0.73 9.66 -17.49
N PHE A 10 -0.41 8.90 -16.43
CA PHE A 10 -1.15 8.90 -15.18
C PHE A 10 -0.23 9.27 -14.00
N GLU A 11 -0.60 10.29 -13.22
CA GLU A 11 0.11 10.60 -11.98
C GLU A 11 -0.49 9.75 -10.85
N PRO A 12 0.30 8.86 -10.20
CA PRO A 12 -0.22 7.95 -9.18
C PRO A 12 -0.39 8.63 -7.81
N GLU A 13 -1.24 9.66 -7.78
CA GLU A 13 -1.53 10.46 -6.60
C GLU A 13 -2.60 9.82 -5.69
N GLY A 14 -2.76 10.38 -4.49
CA GLY A 14 -3.72 9.93 -3.49
C GLY A 14 -3.60 8.45 -3.14
N TYR A 15 -4.71 7.71 -3.30
CA TYR A 15 -4.81 6.31 -2.91
C TYR A 15 -4.20 5.31 -3.91
N THR A 16 -3.62 5.77 -5.02
CA THR A 16 -3.13 4.87 -6.08
C THR A 16 -2.08 3.89 -5.54
N LEU A 17 -1.05 4.39 -4.85
CA LEU A 17 0.02 3.53 -4.33
C LEU A 17 -0.44 2.70 -3.13
N TYR A 18 -1.44 3.16 -2.38
CA TYR A 18 -2.08 2.37 -1.32
C TYR A 18 -2.78 1.14 -1.91
N ALA A 19 -3.57 1.32 -2.98
CA ALA A 19 -4.22 0.21 -3.67
C ALA A 19 -3.20 -0.77 -4.25
N TYR A 20 -2.11 -0.26 -4.84
CA TYR A 20 -1.03 -1.09 -5.36
C TYR A 20 -0.35 -1.91 -4.24
N ALA A 21 -0.05 -1.29 -3.11
CA ALA A 21 0.53 -1.95 -1.94
C ALA A 21 -0.38 -3.05 -1.37
N SER A 22 -1.70 -2.83 -1.35
CA SER A 22 -2.66 -3.86 -0.93
C SER A 22 -2.62 -5.11 -1.80
N ILE A 23 -2.49 -4.95 -3.12
CA ILE A 23 -2.33 -6.10 -4.03
C ILE A 23 -1.00 -6.82 -3.78
N GLN A 24 0.09 -6.08 -3.52
CA GLN A 24 1.38 -6.69 -3.15
C GLN A 24 1.28 -7.51 -1.86
N ALA A 25 0.56 -7.02 -0.85
CA ALA A 25 0.32 -7.73 0.40
C ALA A 25 -0.44 -9.05 0.18
N ILE A 26 -1.55 -9.00 -0.58
CA ILE A 26 -2.33 -10.20 -0.91
C ILE A 26 -1.48 -11.21 -1.69
N ALA A 27 -0.72 -10.74 -2.69
CA ALA A 27 0.14 -11.60 -3.48
C ALA A 27 1.24 -12.27 -2.64
N ALA A 28 1.86 -11.55 -1.71
CA ALA A 28 2.85 -12.10 -0.79
C ALA A 28 2.26 -13.23 0.07
N ALA A 29 1.07 -13.00 0.64
CA ALA A 29 0.38 -13.99 1.44
C ALA A 29 0.01 -15.23 0.63
N TRP A 30 -0.60 -15.06 -0.55
CA TRP A 30 -0.97 -16.19 -1.40
C TRP A 30 0.23 -16.98 -1.92
N ASN A 31 1.37 -16.34 -2.17
CA ASN A 31 2.60 -17.05 -2.52
C ASN A 31 3.15 -17.88 -1.35
N ALA A 32 2.91 -17.46 -0.10
CA ALA A 32 3.37 -18.17 1.08
C ALA A 32 2.47 -19.34 1.48
N VAL A 33 1.15 -19.21 1.36
CA VAL A 33 0.19 -20.18 1.92
C VAL A 33 -0.85 -20.72 0.92
N GLY A 34 -0.78 -20.31 -0.34
CA GLY A 34 -1.79 -20.60 -1.35
C GLY A 34 -3.00 -19.65 -1.29
N THR A 35 -4.03 -19.94 -2.11
CA THR A 35 -5.19 -19.04 -2.32
C THR A 35 -6.29 -19.17 -1.26
N ASP A 36 -5.99 -19.73 -0.09
CA ASP A 36 -6.92 -19.78 1.04
C ASP A 36 -6.88 -18.43 1.78
N ASN A 37 -7.99 -17.70 1.75
CA ASN A 37 -8.05 -16.34 2.29
C ASN A 37 -7.91 -16.28 3.82
N ALA A 38 -8.36 -17.30 4.55
CA ALA A 38 -8.22 -17.33 6.00
C ALA A 38 -6.75 -17.52 6.37
N LYS A 39 -6.07 -18.48 5.73
CA LYS A 39 -4.63 -18.69 5.92
C LYS A 39 -3.82 -17.47 5.51
N ALA A 40 -4.18 -16.81 4.42
CA ALA A 40 -3.50 -15.62 3.93
C ALA A 40 -3.63 -14.44 4.93
N SER A 41 -4.82 -14.26 5.50
CA SER A 41 -5.07 -13.26 6.55
C SER A 41 -4.22 -13.53 7.80
N ASP A 42 -4.17 -14.78 8.27
CA ASP A 42 -3.36 -15.17 9.43
C ASP A 42 -1.85 -14.98 9.16
N TRP A 43 -1.41 -15.27 7.94
CA TRP A 43 -0.03 -15.05 7.51
C TRP A 43 0.33 -13.56 7.53
N LEU A 44 -0.53 -12.69 6.99
CA LEU A 44 -0.31 -11.23 6.98
C LEU A 44 -0.20 -10.63 8.39
N LYS A 45 -0.95 -11.16 9.36
CA LYS A 45 -0.89 -10.70 10.76
C LYS A 45 0.37 -11.15 11.51
N SER A 46 1.13 -12.10 10.94
CA SER A 46 2.34 -12.68 11.55
C SER A 46 3.64 -12.33 10.81
N HIS A 47 3.55 -11.68 9.64
CA HIS A 47 4.69 -11.36 8.79
C HIS A 47 4.66 -9.90 8.35
N ASP A 48 5.86 -9.37 8.10
CA ASP A 48 5.99 -8.07 7.46
C ASP A 48 6.10 -8.25 5.94
N VAL A 49 5.54 -7.33 5.17
CA VAL A 49 5.56 -7.36 3.70
C VAL A 49 6.23 -6.12 3.15
N GLU A 50 7.19 -6.31 2.23
CA GLU A 50 7.79 -5.24 1.44
C GLU A 50 6.82 -4.77 0.35
N THR A 51 6.54 -3.48 0.29
CA THR A 51 5.64 -2.88 -0.70
C THR A 51 6.28 -1.67 -1.37
N VAL A 52 5.63 -1.14 -2.41
CA VAL A 52 6.02 0.13 -3.04
C VAL A 52 6.02 1.31 -2.06
N MET A 53 5.27 1.21 -0.95
CA MET A 53 5.18 2.21 0.11
C MET A 53 6.05 1.84 1.33
N GLY A 54 7.06 0.99 1.14
CA GLY A 54 7.92 0.48 2.20
C GLY A 54 7.32 -0.74 2.92
N LYS A 55 8.00 -1.17 3.98
CA LYS A 55 7.61 -2.33 4.79
C LYS A 55 6.29 -2.08 5.52
N LYS A 56 5.36 -3.04 5.46
CA LYS A 56 4.05 -3.00 6.13
C LYS A 56 3.88 -4.20 7.06
N ALA A 57 3.26 -3.97 8.20
CA ALA A 57 3.01 -4.95 9.22
C ALA A 57 1.64 -4.67 9.86
N TRP A 58 0.88 -5.72 10.15
CA TRP A 58 -0.48 -5.60 10.66
C TRP A 58 -0.63 -6.09 12.08
N ASP A 59 -1.50 -5.45 12.85
CA ASP A 59 -1.92 -5.91 14.17
C ASP A 59 -2.99 -7.02 14.07
N GLY A 60 -3.46 -7.51 15.22
CA GLY A 60 -4.48 -8.58 15.26
C GLY A 60 -5.83 -8.19 14.65
N LYS A 61 -6.15 -6.89 14.59
CA LYS A 61 -7.37 -6.35 13.99
C LYS A 61 -7.25 -6.21 12.48
N GLY A 62 -6.03 -6.19 11.96
CA GLY A 62 -5.74 -5.94 10.55
C GLY A 62 -5.43 -4.47 10.25
N ASP A 63 -5.16 -3.66 11.28
CA ASP A 63 -4.67 -2.30 11.12
C ASP A 63 -3.15 -2.31 10.94
N LEU A 64 -2.60 -1.32 10.23
CA LEU A 64 -1.15 -1.14 10.16
C LEU A 64 -0.58 -0.79 11.53
N LYS A 65 0.52 -1.44 11.92
CA LYS A 65 1.24 -1.12 13.18
C LYS A 65 1.85 0.28 13.17
N VAL A 66 2.15 0.81 11.99
CA VAL A 66 2.66 2.16 11.79
C VAL A 66 1.77 2.84 10.76
N SER A 67 1.17 3.97 11.15
CA SER A 67 0.34 4.80 10.29
C SER A 67 1.08 6.10 9.98
N ASP A 68 1.67 6.15 8.79
CA ASP A 68 2.35 7.34 8.29
C ASP A 68 1.33 8.36 7.79
N TYR A 69 0.89 9.26 8.67
CA TYR A 69 0.08 10.40 8.28
C TYR A 69 0.99 11.53 7.81
N VAL A 70 0.63 12.12 6.67
CA VAL A 70 1.30 13.28 6.09
C VAL A 70 0.29 14.40 5.85
N VAL A 71 0.77 15.64 5.86
CA VAL A 71 -0.07 16.80 5.56
C VAL A 71 0.11 17.16 4.10
N TYR A 72 -1.00 17.49 3.44
CA TYR A 72 -1.00 17.98 2.07
C TYR A 72 -1.46 19.44 2.03
N GLN A 73 -0.88 20.21 1.12
CA GLN A 73 -1.31 21.57 0.80
C GLN A 73 -1.85 21.64 -0.62
N TRP A 74 -3.02 22.26 -0.75
CA TRP A 74 -3.62 22.63 -2.03
C TRP A 74 -3.06 23.98 -2.50
N ASP A 75 -2.75 24.08 -3.79
CA ASP A 75 -2.35 25.32 -4.45
C ASP A 75 -3.54 26.03 -5.12
N ASP A 76 -3.30 27.25 -5.61
CA ASP A 76 -4.29 28.09 -6.29
C ASP A 76 -4.72 27.54 -7.67
N LYS A 77 -4.01 26.54 -8.19
CA LYS A 77 -4.28 25.86 -9.46
C LYS A 77 -5.03 24.54 -9.26
N GLY A 78 -5.42 24.22 -8.03
CA GLY A 78 -6.17 23.01 -7.69
C GLY A 78 -5.33 21.74 -7.69
N LYS A 79 -4.00 21.85 -7.60
CA LYS A 79 -3.11 20.71 -7.35
C LYS A 79 -2.79 20.65 -5.87
N TYR A 80 -2.50 19.45 -5.36
CA TYR A 80 -2.01 19.28 -3.99
C TYR A 80 -0.63 18.64 -4.00
N HIS A 81 0.18 18.98 -3.01
CA HIS A 81 1.48 18.38 -2.80
C HIS A 81 1.65 18.09 -1.30
N GLN A 82 2.43 17.04 -1.01
CA GLN A 82 2.76 16.73 0.37
C GLN A 82 3.67 17.84 0.92
N LEU A 83 3.38 18.31 2.15
CA LEU A 83 4.24 19.22 2.91
C LEU A 83 5.48 18.51 3.47
#